data_AF-A0A3N5MPC3-F1
#
_entry.id   AF-A0A3N5MPC3-F1
#
_cell.length_a   1.000
_cell.length_b   1.000
_cell.length_c   1.000
_cell.angle_alpha   90.00
_cell.angle_beta   90.00
_cell.angle_gamma   90.00
#
_symmetry.space_group_name_H-M   'P 1'
#
loop_
_entity.id
_entity.type
_entity.pdbx_description
1 polymer ?
#
loop_
_entity_poly.entity_id
_entity_poly.type
_entity_poly.pdbx_seq_one_letter_code
_entity_poly.pdbx_strand_id
1 'polypeptide(L)'
;MFKQLSIISIFFLIVLAVQANAESQKANVKGPITITSESLTADNKAHTALFEKNVVAKTTNLTIYADKMLVYYKEDGGDVTQIDANGNVKVLRESRIITSKSATYYAEEEKVVFTGEPRAIDGDNVVSGTKIIYFTVADRFLVENSKVILKSKKAR
;
A
#
# COMPACT_ATOMS: atom_id res chain seq x y z
N MET A 1 -42.68 12.10 55.85
CA MET A 1 -41.84 13.14 55.24
C MET A 1 -40.39 12.68 55.34
N PHE A 2 -39.70 12.64 54.18
CA PHE A 2 -38.29 12.30 53.91
C PHE A 2 -37.74 10.92 54.31
N LYS A 3 -37.85 10.00 53.34
CA LYS A 3 -37.08 8.76 53.16
C LYS A 3 -35.85 9.04 52.27
N GLN A 4 -34.87 8.12 52.35
CA GLN A 4 -33.74 7.82 51.44
C GLN A 4 -32.37 8.38 51.88
N LEU A 5 -31.45 7.50 52.33
CA LEU A 5 -30.46 6.65 51.59
C LEU A 5 -29.17 7.49 51.35
N SER A 6 -27.96 7.07 51.70
CA SER A 6 -27.34 5.76 51.48
C SER A 6 -26.15 5.51 52.40
N ILE A 7 -25.96 4.22 52.69
CA ILE A 7 -24.83 3.63 53.42
C ILE A 7 -23.78 3.15 52.40
N ILE A 8 -22.54 3.59 52.61
CA ILE A 8 -21.25 2.86 52.52
C ILE A 8 -21.00 1.93 51.32
N SER A 9 -19.96 2.22 50.54
CA SER A 9 -18.90 1.23 50.27
C SER A 9 -17.64 1.84 49.67
N ILE A 10 -16.55 1.69 50.42
CA ILE A 10 -15.16 1.70 49.97
C ILE A 10 -14.98 0.69 48.84
N PHE A 11 -14.47 1.12 47.69
CA PHE A 11 -13.76 0.23 46.78
C PHE A 11 -12.62 0.99 46.08
N PHE A 12 -11.43 0.51 46.40
CA PHE A 12 -10.14 0.74 45.79
C PHE A 12 -10.22 0.54 44.26
N LEU A 13 -9.88 1.54 43.45
CA LEU A 13 -9.44 1.28 42.08
C LEU A 13 -8.28 2.21 41.67
N ILE A 14 -7.12 1.62 41.86
CA ILE A 14 -5.82 1.86 41.27
C ILE A 14 -5.92 1.94 39.72
N VAL A 15 -5.34 3.03 39.16
CA VAL A 15 -4.45 3.06 37.97
C VAL A 15 -5.09 3.19 36.58
N LEU A 16 -4.81 4.29 35.88
CA LEU A 16 -3.78 4.41 34.81
C LEU A 16 -3.91 5.78 34.15
N ALA A 17 -2.83 6.56 34.19
CA ALA A 17 -2.59 7.55 33.14
C ALA A 17 -2.54 6.78 31.82
N VAL A 18 -3.53 7.01 30.95
CA VAL A 18 -3.49 6.53 29.57
C VAL A 18 -2.40 7.34 28.87
N GLN A 19 -1.16 6.88 28.95
CA GLN A 19 -0.20 7.21 27.92
C GLN A 19 -0.65 6.48 26.67
N ALA A 20 -1.37 7.21 25.82
CA ALA A 20 -1.59 6.82 24.44
C ALA A 20 -0.24 6.92 23.72
N ASN A 21 0.65 5.96 23.98
CA ASN A 21 1.63 5.58 22.97
C ASN A 21 0.83 4.93 21.85
N ALA A 22 0.40 5.77 20.91
CA ALA A 22 0.08 5.32 19.57
C ALA A 22 1.40 4.86 18.94
N GLU A 23 1.85 3.67 19.31
CA GLU A 23 2.77 2.92 18.46
C GLU A 23 1.98 2.66 17.18
N SER A 24 2.25 3.52 16.19
CA SER A 24 1.98 3.26 14.79
C SER A 24 2.50 1.85 14.49
N GLN A 25 1.59 0.88 14.47
CA GLN A 25 1.86 -0.40 13.86
C GLN A 25 2.01 -0.13 12.37
N LYS A 26 3.23 0.24 11.96
CA LYS A 26 3.68 0.28 10.57
C LYS A 26 3.35 -1.07 9.95
N ALA A 27 2.27 -1.14 9.20
CA ALA A 27 1.94 -2.32 8.43
C ALA A 27 2.76 -2.23 7.14
N ASN A 28 4.06 -2.49 7.32
CA ASN A 28 5.01 -2.78 6.27
C ASN A 28 4.39 -3.76 5.27
N VAL A 29 4.64 -3.52 3.98
CA VAL A 29 4.49 -4.53 2.93
C VAL A 29 5.15 -5.83 3.44
N LYS A 30 4.32 -6.82 3.80
CA LYS A 30 4.77 -7.98 4.60
C LYS A 30 5.70 -8.88 3.78
N GLY A 31 6.94 -9.01 4.24
CA GLY A 31 7.93 -9.95 3.72
C GLY A 31 9.02 -9.29 2.87
N PRO A 32 10.11 -10.01 2.56
CA PRO A 32 11.20 -9.48 1.75
C PRO A 32 10.71 -9.07 0.36
N ILE A 33 11.16 -7.91 -0.13
CA ILE A 33 10.95 -7.49 -1.50
C ILE A 33 12.09 -8.06 -2.34
N THR A 34 11.77 -8.93 -3.29
CA THR A 34 12.72 -9.44 -4.28
C THR A 34 12.51 -8.71 -5.60
N ILE A 35 13.55 -8.08 -6.13
CA ILE A 35 13.51 -7.41 -7.44
C ILE A 35 14.45 -8.14 -8.39
N THR A 36 13.95 -8.49 -9.58
CA THR A 36 14.72 -9.13 -10.66
C THR A 36 14.64 -8.28 -11.91
N SER A 37 15.76 -8.11 -12.61
CA SER A 37 15.88 -7.32 -13.84
C SER A 37 17.05 -7.82 -14.69
N GLU A 38 17.21 -7.30 -15.90
CA GLU A 38 18.40 -7.58 -16.72
C GLU A 38 19.61 -6.75 -16.28
N SER A 39 19.39 -5.50 -15.84
CA SER A 39 20.45 -4.64 -15.33
C SER A 39 20.06 -3.93 -14.05
N LEU A 40 21.08 -3.65 -13.22
CA LEU A 40 21.01 -2.90 -11.98
C LEU A 40 22.15 -1.88 -11.96
N THR A 41 21.80 -0.61 -11.72
CA THR A 41 22.75 0.46 -11.42
C THR A 41 22.47 1.00 -10.03
N ALA A 42 23.42 0.87 -9.11
CA ALA A 42 23.31 1.42 -7.77
C ALA A 42 24.14 2.71 -7.65
N ASP A 43 23.50 3.78 -7.18
CA ASP A 43 24.14 5.03 -6.80
C ASP A 43 24.02 5.22 -5.28
N ASN A 44 25.10 4.89 -4.58
CA ASN A 44 25.18 4.98 -3.13
C ASN A 44 25.23 6.43 -2.62
N LYS A 45 25.64 7.40 -3.46
CA LYS A 45 25.64 8.83 -3.08
C LYS A 45 24.24 9.41 -3.18
N ALA A 46 23.48 8.98 -4.18
CA ALA A 46 22.09 9.38 -4.36
C ALA A 46 21.10 8.52 -3.54
N HIS A 47 21.58 7.45 -2.91
CA HIS A 47 20.77 6.47 -2.21
C HIS A 47 19.68 5.83 -3.11
N THR A 48 20.07 5.45 -4.34
CA THR A 48 19.16 4.86 -5.32
C THR A 48 19.67 3.61 -6.02
N ALA A 49 18.75 2.72 -6.37
CA ALA A 49 19.00 1.54 -7.20
C ALA A 49 18.04 1.53 -8.40
N LEU A 50 18.59 1.65 -9.60
CA LEU A 50 17.87 1.62 -10.87
C LEU A 50 17.92 0.22 -11.47
N PHE A 51 16.75 -0.40 -11.58
CA PHE A 51 16.53 -1.69 -12.23
C PHE A 51 15.90 -1.44 -13.62
N GLU A 52 16.42 -2.07 -14.66
CA GLU A 52 15.94 -1.86 -16.03
C GLU A 52 15.75 -3.18 -16.78
N LYS A 53 14.77 -3.13 -17.70
CA LYS A 53 14.31 -4.18 -18.60
C LYS A 53 13.70 -5.38 -17.88
N ASN A 54 12.44 -5.66 -18.21
CA ASN A 54 11.68 -6.81 -17.71
C ASN A 54 11.71 -6.91 -16.17
N VAL A 55 11.53 -5.78 -15.48
CA VAL A 55 11.68 -5.71 -14.04
C VAL A 55 10.48 -6.34 -13.35
N VAL A 56 10.75 -7.25 -12.42
CA VAL A 56 9.74 -7.90 -11.59
C VAL A 56 10.09 -7.70 -10.12
N ALA A 57 9.23 -6.99 -9.39
CA ALA A 57 9.29 -6.89 -7.93
C ALA A 57 8.23 -7.78 -7.30
N LYS A 58 8.62 -8.64 -6.36
CA LYS A 58 7.76 -9.64 -5.74
C LYS A 58 7.87 -9.58 -4.22
N THR A 59 6.72 -9.66 -3.56
CA THR A 59 6.57 -9.90 -2.13
C THR A 59 5.68 -11.12 -1.91
N THR A 60 5.34 -11.42 -0.64
CA THR A 60 4.49 -12.58 -0.30
C THR A 60 3.18 -12.61 -1.07
N ASN A 61 2.52 -11.46 -1.23
CA ASN A 61 1.15 -11.36 -1.75
C ASN A 61 1.03 -10.45 -2.98
N LEU A 62 2.14 -9.90 -3.47
CA LEU A 62 2.15 -8.87 -4.51
C LEU A 62 3.22 -9.19 -5.54
N THR A 63 2.90 -9.02 -6.82
CA THR A 63 3.90 -9.01 -7.89
C THR A 63 3.68 -7.79 -8.77
N ILE A 64 4.75 -7.04 -9.02
CA ILE A 64 4.77 -5.82 -9.82
C ILE A 64 5.70 -6.07 -11.00
N TYR A 65 5.21 -5.81 -12.20
CA TYR A 65 5.96 -5.83 -13.45
C TYR A 65 6.11 -4.40 -13.94
N ALA A 66 7.27 -4.06 -14.49
CA ALA A 66 7.53 -2.78 -15.16
C ALA A 66 8.71 -2.89 -16.12
N ASP A 67 8.85 -1.91 -17.02
CA ASP A 67 10.05 -1.79 -17.86
C ASP A 67 11.26 -1.31 -17.04
N LYS A 68 11.04 -0.44 -16.05
CA LYS A 68 12.06 0.11 -15.14
C LYS A 68 11.52 0.32 -13.74
N MET A 69 12.37 0.15 -12.72
CA MET A 69 12.08 0.54 -11.35
C MET A 69 13.25 1.31 -10.74
N LEU A 70 12.97 2.48 -10.16
CA LEU A 70 13.94 3.24 -9.37
C LEU A 70 13.56 3.12 -7.89
N VAL A 71 14.45 2.52 -7.10
CA VAL A 71 14.26 2.31 -5.66
C VAL A 71 15.07 3.35 -4.92
N TYR A 72 14.42 4.02 -3.96
CA TYR A 72 15.04 4.96 -3.04
C TYR A 72 15.13 4.32 -1.67
N TYR A 73 16.26 4.50 -1.00
CA TYR A 73 16.48 4.05 0.36
C TYR A 73 16.95 5.20 1.25
N LYS A 74 16.81 5.02 2.56
CA LYS A 74 17.35 5.97 3.54
C LYS A 74 18.87 6.04 3.46
N GLU A 75 19.43 7.10 4.04
CA GLU A 75 20.88 7.31 4.11
C GLU A 75 21.62 6.17 4.82
N ASP A 76 20.98 5.51 5.78
CA ASP A 76 21.49 4.32 6.47
C ASP A 76 21.50 3.05 5.61
N GLY A 77 20.92 3.12 4.40
CA GLY A 77 20.89 2.06 3.39
C GLY A 77 19.92 0.90 3.70
N GLY A 78 19.21 0.94 4.83
CA GLY A 78 18.41 -0.20 5.31
C GLY A 78 16.97 -0.20 4.80
N ASP A 79 16.31 0.97 4.83
CA ASP A 79 14.88 1.06 4.58
C ASP A 79 14.56 1.67 3.21
N VAL A 80 13.74 0.99 2.42
CA VAL A 80 13.14 1.55 1.20
C VAL A 80 12.16 2.65 1.58
N THR A 81 12.30 3.83 0.96
CA THR A 81 11.40 4.98 1.17
C THR A 81 10.40 5.13 0.03
N GLN A 82 10.83 4.88 -1.20
CA GLN A 82 10.01 5.03 -2.41
C GLN A 82 10.44 4.04 -3.49
N ILE A 83 9.48 3.60 -4.32
CA ILE A 83 9.76 2.84 -5.54
C ILE A 83 8.97 3.45 -6.68
N ASP A 84 9.67 3.90 -7.73
CA ASP A 84 9.07 4.39 -8.97
C ASP A 84 9.15 3.35 -10.08
N ALA A 85 8.02 2.73 -10.39
CA ALA A 85 7.86 1.80 -11.50
C ALA A 85 7.32 2.51 -12.75
N ASN A 86 8.00 2.34 -13.88
CA ASN A 86 7.66 3.02 -15.12
C ASN A 86 7.68 2.06 -16.32
N GLY A 87 6.72 2.24 -17.22
CA GLY A 87 6.55 1.46 -18.44
C GLY A 87 5.83 0.14 -18.18
N ASN A 88 4.75 -0.11 -18.92
CA ASN A 88 3.95 -1.34 -18.90
C ASN A 88 3.64 -1.87 -17.48
N VAL A 89 3.33 -0.98 -16.54
CA VAL A 89 3.17 -1.38 -15.14
C VAL A 89 1.97 -2.30 -14.99
N LYS A 90 2.20 -3.46 -14.38
CA LYS A 90 1.17 -4.43 -14.03
C LYS A 90 1.38 -4.94 -12.62
N VAL A 91 0.38 -4.82 -11.78
CA VAL A 91 0.36 -5.31 -10.41
C VAL A 91 -0.64 -6.44 -10.30
N LEU A 92 -0.21 -7.57 -9.74
CA LEU A 92 -1.05 -8.71 -9.40
C LEU A 92 -1.07 -8.92 -7.89
N ARG A 93 -2.26 -9.04 -7.33
CA ARG A 93 -2.51 -9.40 -5.93
C ARG A 93 -3.74 -10.29 -5.88
N GLU A 94 -3.55 -11.56 -5.49
CA GLU A 94 -4.62 -12.56 -5.50
C GLU A 94 -5.32 -12.61 -6.88
N SER A 95 -6.62 -12.30 -6.95
CA SER A 95 -7.41 -12.22 -8.19
C SER A 95 -7.45 -10.82 -8.82
N ARG A 96 -6.83 -9.81 -8.18
CA ARG A 96 -6.87 -8.41 -8.62
C ARG A 96 -5.68 -8.09 -9.52
N ILE A 97 -5.96 -7.42 -10.63
CA ILE A 97 -4.96 -6.93 -11.57
C ILE A 97 -5.10 -5.42 -11.70
N ILE A 98 -4.02 -4.67 -11.54
CA ILE A 98 -3.96 -3.24 -11.82
C ILE A 98 -2.93 -3.00 -12.92
N THR A 99 -3.30 -2.25 -13.95
CA THR A 99 -2.39 -1.85 -15.04
C THR A 99 -2.30 -0.34 -15.13
N SER A 100 -1.13 0.22 -15.44
CA SER A 100 -0.91 1.66 -15.64
C SER A 100 0.37 1.94 -16.43
N LYS A 101 0.61 3.19 -16.84
CA LYS A 101 1.92 3.60 -17.41
C LYS A 101 3.00 3.72 -16.33
N SER A 102 2.62 4.20 -15.14
CA SER A 102 3.53 4.32 -14.00
C SER A 102 2.83 3.98 -12.68
N ALA A 103 3.63 3.59 -11.69
CA ALA A 103 3.21 3.46 -10.30
C ALA A 103 4.32 3.90 -9.36
N THR A 104 3.97 4.68 -8.34
CA THR A 104 4.89 5.07 -7.27
C THR A 104 4.41 4.51 -5.94
N TYR A 105 5.25 3.74 -5.27
CA TYR A 105 5.03 3.30 -3.90
C TYR A 105 5.73 4.26 -2.93
N TYR A 106 5.00 4.71 -1.90
CA TYR A 106 5.52 5.51 -0.80
C TYR A 106 5.45 4.68 0.47
N ALA A 107 6.61 4.38 1.07
CA ALA A 107 6.69 3.52 2.24
C ALA A 107 6.16 4.19 3.51
N GLU A 108 6.44 5.49 3.69
CA GLU A 108 5.99 6.26 4.86
C GLU A 108 4.46 6.44 4.87
N GLU A 109 3.87 6.72 3.71
CA GLU A 109 2.42 6.90 3.55
C GLU A 109 1.68 5.58 3.30
N GLU A 110 2.41 4.48 3.20
CA GLU A 110 1.92 3.13 2.93
C GLU A 110 0.91 3.07 1.77
N LYS A 111 1.21 3.80 0.68
CA LYS A 111 0.32 3.93 -0.48
C LYS A 111 1.04 3.67 -1.79
N VAL A 112 0.30 3.21 -2.79
CA VAL A 112 0.72 3.12 -4.19
C VAL A 112 -0.13 4.05 -5.04
N VAL A 113 0.50 4.89 -5.85
CA VAL A 113 -0.16 5.83 -6.76
C VAL A 113 0.06 5.37 -8.19
N PHE A 114 -1.01 5.02 -8.90
CA PHE A 114 -1.00 4.59 -10.28
C PHE A 114 -1.45 5.74 -11.19
N THR A 115 -0.70 6.02 -12.26
CA THR A 115 -1.04 7.09 -13.22
C THR A 115 -0.79 6.68 -14.68
N GLY A 116 -1.31 7.51 -15.60
CA GLY A 116 -1.25 7.24 -17.03
C GLY A 116 -2.22 6.13 -17.43
N GLU A 117 -3.50 6.44 -17.35
CA GLU A 117 -4.62 5.54 -17.68
C GLU A 117 -4.68 4.27 -16.82
N PRO A 118 -4.65 4.40 -15.47
CA PRO A 118 -4.74 3.26 -14.59
C PRO A 118 -6.09 2.52 -14.71
N ARG A 119 -6.02 1.20 -14.68
CA ARG A 119 -7.19 0.30 -14.75
C ARG A 119 -7.02 -0.86 -13.78
N ALA A 120 -7.97 -1.02 -12.87
CA ALA A 120 -8.07 -2.15 -11.96
C ALA A 120 -9.17 -3.12 -12.40
N ILE A 121 -8.90 -4.42 -12.28
CA ILE A 121 -9.81 -5.52 -12.61
C ILE A 121 -9.90 -6.42 -11.38
N ASP A 122 -11.12 -6.69 -10.92
CA ASP A 122 -11.42 -7.61 -9.83
C ASP A 122 -12.59 -8.52 -10.23
N GLY A 123 -12.26 -9.74 -10.63
CA GLY A 123 -13.21 -10.66 -11.27
C GLY A 123 -13.79 -10.03 -12.54
N ASP A 124 -15.10 -9.83 -12.55
CA ASP A 124 -15.82 -9.21 -13.67
C ASP A 124 -15.96 -7.68 -13.56
N ASN A 125 -15.49 -7.10 -12.45
CA ASN A 125 -15.56 -5.67 -12.21
C ASN A 125 -14.33 -4.96 -12.77
N VAL A 126 -14.55 -3.79 -13.35
CA VAL A 126 -13.49 -2.96 -13.91
C VAL A 126 -13.62 -1.54 -13.39
N VAL A 127 -12.52 -1.00 -12.86
CA VAL A 127 -12.42 0.40 -12.42
C VAL A 127 -11.30 1.07 -13.19
N SER A 128 -11.54 2.27 -13.70
CA SER A 128 -10.54 3.09 -14.38
C SER A 128 -10.67 4.55 -13.96
N GLY A 129 -9.62 5.33 -14.14
CA GLY A 129 -9.63 6.78 -13.87
C GLY A 129 -8.36 7.45 -14.40
N THR A 130 -8.13 8.70 -14.01
CA THR A 130 -6.86 9.39 -14.30
C THR A 130 -5.75 9.02 -13.32
N LYS A 131 -6.15 8.68 -12.09
CA LYS A 131 -5.26 8.27 -10.99
C LYS A 131 -5.99 7.26 -10.11
N ILE A 132 -5.30 6.20 -9.72
CA ILE A 132 -5.75 5.27 -8.67
C ILE A 132 -4.74 5.35 -7.53
N ILE A 133 -5.19 5.60 -6.31
CA ILE A 133 -4.38 5.54 -5.10
C ILE A 133 -4.84 4.34 -4.30
N TYR A 134 -3.91 3.45 -3.98
CA TYR A 134 -4.15 2.28 -3.13
C TYR A 134 -3.45 2.47 -1.79
N PHE A 135 -4.22 2.59 -0.72
CA PHE A 135 -3.72 2.62 0.65
C PHE A 135 -3.58 1.19 1.16
N THR A 136 -2.34 0.74 1.33
CA THR A 136 -2.02 -0.68 1.53
C THR A 136 -2.48 -1.22 2.88
N VAL A 137 -2.43 -0.39 3.93
CA VAL A 137 -2.84 -0.75 5.30
C VAL A 137 -4.34 -0.68 5.50
N ALA A 138 -4.97 0.36 4.96
CA ALA A 138 -6.42 0.52 5.04
C ALA A 138 -7.19 -0.37 4.06
N ASP A 139 -6.49 -1.13 3.20
CA ASP A 139 -7.02 -1.88 2.06
C ASP A 139 -8.07 -1.07 1.26
N ARG A 140 -7.76 0.20 0.98
CA ARG A 140 -8.71 1.17 0.41
C ARG A 140 -8.18 1.77 -0.88
N PHE A 141 -9.07 1.99 -1.84
CA PHE A 141 -8.77 2.69 -3.09
C PHE A 141 -9.45 4.07 -3.15
N LEU A 142 -8.74 5.05 -3.70
CA LEU A 142 -9.29 6.33 -4.15
C LEU A 142 -9.04 6.45 -5.64
N VAL A 143 -10.06 6.79 -6.42
CA VAL A 143 -9.96 6.91 -7.88
C VAL A 143 -10.43 8.30 -8.31
N GLU A 144 -9.54 9.03 -8.98
CA GLU A 144 -9.86 10.33 -9.56
C GLU A 144 -10.44 10.15 -10.97
N ASN A 145 -11.49 10.91 -11.29
CA ASN A 145 -12.21 10.85 -12.58
C ASN A 145 -12.64 9.42 -12.95
N SER A 146 -13.27 8.75 -11.98
CA SER A 146 -13.51 7.31 -12.06
C SER A 146 -14.59 6.93 -13.08
N LYS A 147 -14.38 5.81 -13.76
CA LYS A 147 -15.40 5.04 -14.48
C LYS A 147 -15.40 3.61 -13.96
N VAL A 148 -16.59 3.12 -13.60
CA VAL A 148 -16.77 1.79 -13.00
C VAL A 148 -17.72 0.97 -13.88
N ILE A 149 -17.34 -0.27 -14.16
CA ILE A 149 -18.19 -1.27 -14.80
C ILE A 149 -18.35 -2.42 -13.80
N LEU A 150 -19.58 -2.62 -13.33
CA LEU A 150 -19.95 -3.73 -12.45
C LEU A 150 -20.77 -4.73 -13.25
N LYS A 151 -20.35 -6.01 -13.25
CA LYS A 151 -21.18 -7.07 -13.79
C LYS A 151 -21.87 -7.79 -12.64
N SER A 152 -23.20 -7.76 -12.64
CA SER A 152 -24.00 -8.61 -11.76
C SER A 152 -23.82 -10.07 -12.19
N LYS A 153 -23.44 -10.95 -11.26
CA LYS A 153 -23.68 -12.38 -11.43
C LYS A 153 -25.19 -12.57 -11.47
N LYS A 154 -25.75 -12.90 -12.64
CA LYS A 154 -27.10 -13.49 -12.70
C LYS A 154 -27.08 -14.70 -11.77
N ALA A 155 -27.89 -14.66 -10.71
CA ALA A 155 -28.17 -15.83 -9.89
C ALA A 155 -28.66 -16.94 -10.84
N ARG A 156 -27.96 -18.08 -10.82
CA ARG A 156 -28.44 -19.31 -11.45
C ARG A 156 -29.39 -20.00 -10.48
#